data_AF-A0A9D8S3A9-F1
#
_entry.id   AF-A0A9D8S3A9-F1
#
_cell.length_a   1.000
_cell.length_b   1.000
_cell.length_c   1.000
_cell.angle_alpha   90.00
_cell.angle_beta   90.00
_cell.angle_gamma   90.00
#
_symmetry.space_group_name_H-M   'P 1'
#
loop_
_entity.id
_entity.type
_entity.pdbx_description
1 polymer ?
#
loop_
_entity_poly.entity_id
_entity_poly.type
_entity_poly.pdbx_seq_one_letter_code
_entity_poly.pdbx_strand_id
1 'polypeptide(L)'
;MKKKCSTALGLAAAALPMACALCGQTVSASDAPITLRVCNWEEYMDLGEWEESEAIELENGNVILGEKPLYEDFEDWYLETYGREVHVEYSCFGTNEDLYNQLNMGDTYDLVCPSEYMIMKLIAEDRLVPYSDSFYNKGDENNFYVNNVSPYIYETLAENEINGESWGKYAAGYMWGITGVLYNPEFVTGQEAATWKIFENPKFNRQVTLKDNVRDSYFAALGILKADELTDESFISAADYHEQLADVMNDVSPDTIAEAQSLLNALMDNVYSLETDSGKADMITGKIVANYQWSGDAVYAMDQADEDGFELRFAVPKESTNLWFDGWVMLKSGIDGDADRQHAAEAFVNYVSRTDSAVRNMYYIGYTSAIAGNENDDTIYEYIKACYGADEDAEQTVGYPLGYFFSGNNEDEKYMLITAAGQEGRQLYSQYPSQEVMDRTAIMRYFDADANKAINQMWINVRCFDINDVPVGVWVAILAVLLVVLGVNTRKRWISF
;
A
#
# COMPACT_ATOMS: atom_id res chain seq x y z
N MET A 1 -50.05 13.53 8.24
CA MET A 1 -50.91 14.61 8.75
C MET A 1 -50.14 15.92 8.68
N LYS A 2 -50.49 16.79 7.72
CA LYS A 2 -49.90 18.12 7.52
C LYS A 2 -50.45 19.11 8.55
N LYS A 3 -49.60 19.92 9.18
CA LYS A 3 -50.00 21.22 9.74
C LYS A 3 -48.96 22.29 9.43
N LYS A 4 -49.38 23.22 8.55
CA LYS A 4 -48.81 24.54 8.29
C LYS A 4 -49.18 25.50 9.42
N CYS A 5 -48.32 26.46 9.74
CA CYS A 5 -48.65 27.69 10.47
C CYS A 5 -47.80 28.82 9.84
N SER A 6 -48.32 29.50 8.83
CA SER A 6 -49.01 30.80 8.87
C SER A 6 -48.14 31.98 9.34
N THR A 7 -47.70 32.73 8.33
CA THR A 7 -47.11 34.08 8.32
C THR A 7 -48.05 35.14 8.89
N ALA A 8 -47.49 36.16 9.55
CA ALA A 8 -48.13 37.46 9.75
C ALA A 8 -47.08 38.58 9.57
N LEU A 9 -47.32 39.41 8.55
CA LEU A 9 -46.60 40.65 8.25
C LEU A 9 -47.05 41.78 9.21
N GLY A 10 -46.10 42.63 9.62
CA GLY A 10 -46.36 43.93 10.24
C GLY A 10 -45.24 44.91 9.88
N LEU A 11 -45.60 46.02 9.24
CA LEU A 11 -44.72 47.02 8.61
C LEU A 11 -43.93 47.94 9.59
N ALA A 12 -42.67 48.18 9.20
CA ALA A 12 -41.95 49.46 9.03
C ALA A 12 -41.87 50.53 10.15
N ALA A 13 -40.63 50.87 10.52
CA ALA A 13 -40.18 52.25 10.71
C ALA A 13 -38.67 52.38 10.42
N ALA A 14 -38.31 53.35 9.58
CA ALA A 14 -36.95 53.63 9.11
C ALA A 14 -36.19 54.60 10.03
N ALA A 15 -34.88 54.42 10.17
CA ALA A 15 -33.92 55.46 10.52
C ALA A 15 -32.55 55.17 9.86
N LEU A 16 -31.97 56.21 9.26
CA LEU A 16 -30.79 56.24 8.37
C LEU A 16 -29.43 55.96 9.07
N PRO A 17 -28.34 55.73 8.29
CA PRO A 17 -27.14 55.02 8.70
C PRO A 17 -26.10 55.93 9.35
N MET A 18 -25.32 55.37 10.27
CA MET A 18 -24.10 55.99 10.80
C MET A 18 -22.89 55.36 10.11
N ALA A 19 -22.30 56.12 9.19
CA ALA A 19 -21.02 55.82 8.59
C ALA A 19 -19.91 56.00 9.64
N CYS A 20 -19.13 54.95 9.89
CA CYS A 20 -17.84 55.05 10.54
C CYS A 20 -16.76 54.53 9.60
N ALA A 21 -15.99 55.50 9.10
CA ALA A 21 -14.68 55.47 8.48
C ALA A 21 -13.98 54.11 8.32
N LEU A 22 -13.85 53.72 7.05
CA LEU A 22 -12.69 52.98 6.53
C LEU A 22 -11.39 53.69 6.93
N CYS A 23 -10.52 52.97 7.61
CA CYS A 23 -9.08 53.22 7.55
C CYS A 23 -8.43 51.84 7.36
N GLY A 24 -7.93 51.62 6.14
CA GLY A 24 -7.41 50.34 5.72
C GLY A 24 -6.19 49.91 6.52
N GLN A 25 -6.17 48.62 6.83
CA GLN A 25 -4.96 47.81 6.79
C GLN A 25 -5.18 46.77 5.70
N THR A 26 -4.49 47.02 4.59
CA THR A 26 -4.05 46.08 3.55
C THR A 26 -4.55 44.64 3.67
N VAL A 27 -5.60 44.32 2.91
CA VAL A 27 -5.85 42.96 2.42
C VAL A 27 -4.72 42.64 1.45
N SER A 28 -3.85 41.69 1.82
CA SER A 28 -2.87 41.10 0.93
C SER A 28 -2.45 39.73 1.45
N ALA A 29 -3.28 38.73 1.12
CA ALA A 29 -2.93 37.35 0.81
C ALA A 29 -4.13 36.85 -0.02
N SER A 30 -3.90 36.23 -1.18
CA SER A 30 -4.88 36.14 -2.27
C SER A 30 -6.24 35.53 -1.87
N ASP A 31 -7.35 36.18 -2.26
CA ASP A 31 -8.71 35.62 -2.31
C ASP A 31 -8.85 34.46 -3.32
N ALA A 32 -7.74 33.98 -3.91
CA ALA A 32 -7.75 32.86 -4.84
C ALA A 32 -7.72 31.54 -4.06
N PRO A 33 -8.50 30.52 -4.49
CA PRO A 33 -8.41 29.18 -3.92
C PRO A 33 -6.97 28.66 -3.91
N ILE A 34 -6.59 27.95 -2.85
CA ILE A 34 -5.32 27.22 -2.83
C ILE A 34 -5.47 26.02 -3.78
N THR A 35 -4.62 25.91 -4.80
CA THR A 35 -4.53 24.67 -5.58
C THR A 35 -3.60 23.70 -4.86
N LEU A 36 -4.09 22.50 -4.54
CA LEU A 36 -3.33 21.40 -3.93
C LEU A 36 -3.22 20.24 -4.93
N ARG A 37 -2.02 19.97 -5.43
CA ARG A 37 -1.75 18.91 -6.41
C ARG A 37 -1.37 17.63 -5.68
N VAL A 38 -2.29 16.67 -5.67
CA VAL A 38 -2.17 15.40 -4.94
C VAL A 38 -1.94 14.27 -5.94
N CYS A 39 -0.88 13.49 -5.76
CA CYS A 39 -0.61 12.32 -6.61
C CYS A 39 -0.59 11.02 -5.78
N ASN A 40 -1.38 10.04 -6.16
CA ASN A 40 -1.54 8.78 -5.43
C ASN A 40 -1.52 7.57 -6.39
N TRP A 41 -1.59 6.36 -5.86
CA TRP A 41 -1.77 5.15 -6.66
C TRP A 41 -3.12 5.17 -7.41
N GLU A 42 -3.15 4.50 -8.56
CA GLU A 42 -4.40 4.16 -9.25
C GLU A 42 -5.30 3.33 -8.33
N GLU A 43 -6.61 3.60 -8.34
CA GLU A 43 -7.62 2.87 -7.54
C GLU A 43 -7.38 2.87 -6.01
N TYR A 44 -6.77 3.93 -5.47
CA TYR A 44 -6.31 3.98 -4.05
C TYR A 44 -7.00 5.04 -3.17
N MET A 45 -8.03 5.69 -3.72
CA MET A 45 -8.87 6.62 -2.98
C MET A 45 -10.33 6.46 -3.43
N ASP A 46 -11.26 6.52 -2.47
CA ASP A 46 -12.68 6.44 -2.76
C ASP A 46 -13.14 7.63 -3.62
N LEU A 47 -13.80 7.30 -4.72
CA LEU A 47 -14.33 8.25 -5.71
C LEU A 47 -15.82 8.56 -5.48
N GLY A 48 -16.42 7.97 -4.45
CA GLY A 48 -17.82 8.19 -4.09
C GLY A 48 -18.78 7.44 -5.00
N GLU A 49 -19.93 8.06 -5.29
CA GLU A 49 -21.04 7.46 -6.05
C GLU A 49 -21.78 6.31 -5.33
N TRP A 50 -21.64 6.21 -4.01
CA TRP A 50 -22.30 5.17 -3.22
C TRP A 50 -23.81 5.44 -3.14
N GLU A 51 -24.62 4.39 -3.31
CA GLU A 51 -26.04 4.42 -3.02
C GLU A 51 -26.29 4.41 -1.49
N GLU A 52 -27.45 4.89 -1.04
CA GLU A 52 -27.82 4.83 0.39
C GLU A 52 -27.77 3.40 0.97
N SER A 53 -27.96 2.38 0.12
CA SER A 53 -27.86 0.96 0.52
C SER A 53 -26.42 0.48 0.76
N GLU A 54 -25.42 1.24 0.32
CA GLU A 54 -24.00 0.96 0.53
C GLU A 54 -23.46 1.68 1.78
N ALA A 55 -24.31 2.39 2.52
CA ALA A 55 -23.93 3.02 3.79
C ALA A 55 -23.49 1.96 4.80
N ILE A 56 -22.34 2.19 5.43
CA ILE A 56 -21.82 1.35 6.51
C ILE A 56 -22.40 1.88 7.82
N GLU A 57 -23.27 1.09 8.45
CA GLU A 57 -23.83 1.39 9.78
C GLU A 57 -23.09 0.55 10.84
N LEU A 58 -22.40 1.22 11.76
CA LEU A 58 -21.61 0.58 12.82
C LEU A 58 -22.34 0.57 14.16
N GLU A 59 -22.00 -0.37 15.06
CA GLU A 59 -22.63 -0.50 16.37
C GLU A 59 -22.46 0.74 17.27
N ASN A 60 -21.37 1.49 17.08
CA ASN A 60 -21.12 2.75 17.79
C ASN A 60 -22.01 3.91 17.31
N GLY A 61 -22.86 3.68 16.30
CA GLY A 61 -23.82 4.64 15.77
C GLY A 61 -23.29 5.49 14.62
N ASN A 62 -22.04 5.29 14.19
CA ASN A 62 -21.50 5.95 13.02
C ASN A 62 -22.12 5.38 11.74
N VAL A 63 -22.47 6.28 10.83
CA VAL A 63 -22.99 5.97 9.51
C VAL A 63 -22.05 6.60 8.50
N ILE A 64 -21.45 5.78 7.65
CA ILE A 64 -20.40 6.19 6.70
C ILE A 64 -20.94 5.97 5.30
N LEU A 65 -20.94 7.03 4.49
CA LEU A 65 -21.41 7.02 3.11
C LEU A 65 -20.48 7.86 2.24
N GLY A 66 -20.17 7.36 1.05
CA GLY A 66 -19.35 8.06 0.06
C GLY A 66 -20.14 8.60 -1.12
N GLU A 67 -20.78 9.76 -0.98
CA GLU A 67 -21.56 10.34 -2.09
C GLU A 67 -20.66 11.01 -3.16
N LYS A 68 -19.58 11.69 -2.74
CA LYS A 68 -18.63 12.40 -3.62
C LYS A 68 -17.22 11.83 -3.46
N PRO A 69 -16.27 12.06 -4.36
CA PRO A 69 -14.88 11.66 -4.12
C PRO A 69 -14.35 12.19 -2.78
N LEU A 70 -13.55 11.38 -2.07
CA LEU A 70 -13.05 11.72 -0.74
C LEU A 70 -12.27 13.05 -0.71
N TYR A 71 -11.55 13.36 -1.80
CA TYR A 71 -10.84 14.63 -1.95
C TYR A 71 -11.76 15.84 -2.18
N GLU A 72 -12.98 15.66 -2.71
CA GLU A 72 -13.97 16.74 -2.82
C GLU A 72 -14.64 17.01 -1.47
N ASP A 73 -14.92 15.97 -0.68
CA ASP A 73 -15.41 16.16 0.68
C ASP A 73 -14.37 16.86 1.57
N PHE A 74 -13.07 16.64 1.30
CA PHE A 74 -12.00 17.43 1.91
C PHE A 74 -12.09 18.92 1.55
N GLU A 75 -12.35 19.27 0.29
CA GLU A 75 -12.49 20.68 -0.13
C GLU A 75 -13.63 21.38 0.65
N ASP A 76 -14.77 20.70 0.76
CA ASP A 76 -15.93 21.17 1.53
C ASP A 76 -15.57 21.32 3.02
N TRP A 77 -14.98 20.28 3.63
CA TRP A 77 -14.56 20.30 5.03
C TRP A 77 -13.53 21.40 5.32
N TYR A 78 -12.58 21.63 4.41
CA TYR A 78 -11.54 22.64 4.58
C TYR A 78 -12.14 24.05 4.52
N LEU A 79 -13.09 24.29 3.62
CA LEU A 79 -13.83 25.56 3.56
C LEU A 79 -14.64 25.80 4.84
N GLU A 80 -15.36 24.79 5.34
CA GLU A 80 -16.15 24.89 6.56
C GLU A 80 -15.29 25.12 7.80
N THR A 81 -14.15 24.43 7.89
CA THR A 81 -13.26 24.46 9.07
C THR A 81 -12.39 25.72 9.11
N TYR A 82 -11.84 26.13 7.98
CA TYR A 82 -10.83 27.20 7.93
C TYR A 82 -11.30 28.47 7.20
N GLY A 83 -12.50 28.46 6.60
CA GLY A 83 -13.05 29.62 5.89
C GLY A 83 -12.28 30.01 4.63
N ARG A 84 -11.54 29.06 4.03
CA ARG A 84 -10.71 29.26 2.85
C ARG A 84 -10.94 28.14 1.84
N GLU A 85 -11.03 28.49 0.56
CA GLU A 85 -11.20 27.51 -0.51
C GLU A 85 -9.86 26.82 -0.84
N VAL A 86 -9.91 25.50 -0.97
CA VAL A 86 -8.86 24.66 -1.57
C VAL A 86 -9.49 23.95 -2.75
N HIS A 87 -8.73 23.79 -3.83
CA HIS A 87 -9.06 22.92 -4.95
C HIS A 87 -7.98 21.84 -5.09
N VAL A 88 -8.38 20.58 -5.01
CA VAL A 88 -7.51 19.42 -5.17
C VAL A 88 -7.43 19.03 -6.64
N GLU A 89 -6.23 19.14 -7.20
CA GLU A 89 -5.89 18.53 -8.48
C GLU A 89 -5.36 17.12 -8.21
N TYR A 90 -6.26 16.12 -8.27
CA TYR A 90 -5.93 14.73 -8.01
C TYR A 90 -5.43 14.02 -9.27
N SER A 91 -4.29 13.35 -9.19
CA SER A 91 -3.69 12.55 -10.26
C SER A 91 -3.18 11.21 -9.74
N CYS A 92 -2.96 10.25 -10.66
CA CYS A 92 -2.52 8.91 -10.29
C CYS A 92 -1.20 8.48 -10.95
N PHE A 93 -0.53 7.51 -10.35
CA PHE A 93 0.59 6.77 -10.93
C PHE A 93 0.43 5.26 -10.74
N GLY A 94 0.95 4.46 -11.68
CA GLY A 94 0.85 3.00 -11.64
C GLY A 94 2.06 2.30 -11.00
N THR A 95 3.23 2.95 -10.97
CA THR A 95 4.42 2.45 -10.28
C THR A 95 5.21 3.59 -9.63
N ASN A 96 5.96 3.29 -8.58
CA ASN A 96 6.87 4.23 -7.96
C ASN A 96 7.94 4.74 -8.95
N GLU A 97 8.39 3.91 -9.90
CA GLU A 97 9.28 4.33 -10.98
C GLU A 97 8.64 5.37 -11.92
N ASP A 98 7.35 5.21 -12.24
CA ASP A 98 6.60 6.19 -13.03
C ASP A 98 6.48 7.52 -12.28
N LEU A 99 6.11 7.49 -11.00
CA LEU A 99 6.10 8.69 -10.14
C LEU A 99 7.47 9.36 -10.15
N TYR A 100 8.54 8.62 -9.88
CA TYR A 100 9.89 9.18 -9.84
C TYR A 100 10.33 9.77 -11.18
N ASN A 101 9.92 9.17 -12.30
CA ASN A 101 10.16 9.71 -13.63
C ASN A 101 9.40 11.02 -13.86
N GLN A 102 8.10 11.08 -13.54
CA GLN A 102 7.28 12.30 -13.61
C GLN A 102 7.93 13.44 -12.82
N LEU A 103 8.33 13.16 -11.58
CA LEU A 103 9.02 14.08 -10.69
C LEU A 103 10.36 14.61 -11.23
N ASN A 104 11.00 13.90 -12.15
CA ASN A 104 12.25 14.32 -12.79
C ASN A 104 12.04 15.00 -14.16
N MET A 105 10.91 14.73 -14.82
CA MET A 105 10.54 15.38 -16.08
C MET A 105 9.95 16.79 -15.88
N GLY A 106 9.66 17.17 -14.62
CA GLY A 106 9.23 18.51 -14.24
C GLY A 106 7.78 18.60 -13.78
N ASP A 107 7.08 17.47 -13.67
CA ASP A 107 5.75 17.45 -13.07
C ASP A 107 5.87 17.87 -11.60
N THR A 108 4.93 18.69 -11.16
CA THR A 108 4.99 19.33 -9.84
C THR A 108 3.77 18.91 -9.04
N TYR A 109 4.01 18.14 -7.98
CA TYR A 109 3.01 17.75 -6.99
C TYR A 109 3.34 18.37 -5.64
N ASP A 110 2.33 18.69 -4.86
CA ASP A 110 2.45 19.21 -3.50
C ASP A 110 2.54 18.08 -2.48
N LEU A 111 1.69 17.08 -2.67
CA LEU A 111 1.57 15.92 -1.81
C LEU A 111 1.54 14.65 -2.66
N VAL A 112 2.33 13.64 -2.29
CA VAL A 112 2.36 12.35 -2.97
C VAL A 112 2.29 11.21 -1.96
N CYS A 113 1.69 10.06 -2.32
CA CYS A 113 1.62 8.87 -1.46
C CYS A 113 2.38 7.67 -2.03
N PRO A 114 3.71 7.68 -2.01
CA PRO A 114 4.52 6.57 -2.53
C PRO A 114 4.77 5.50 -1.45
N SER A 115 5.35 4.37 -1.87
CA SER A 115 5.76 3.31 -0.94
C SER A 115 7.03 3.65 -0.16
N GLU A 116 7.29 2.93 0.92
CA GLU A 116 8.33 3.21 1.91
C GLU A 116 9.73 3.39 1.30
N TYR A 117 10.12 2.59 0.32
CA TYR A 117 11.44 2.75 -0.31
C TYR A 117 11.57 4.06 -1.10
N MET A 118 10.49 4.55 -1.68
CA MET A 118 10.48 5.80 -2.42
C MET A 118 10.45 6.98 -1.43
N ILE A 119 9.77 6.84 -0.30
CA ILE A 119 9.90 7.76 0.84
C ILE A 119 11.37 7.87 1.26
N MET A 120 12.04 6.73 1.51
CA MET A 120 13.46 6.68 1.87
C MET A 120 14.34 7.38 0.82
N LYS A 121 14.08 7.12 -0.46
CA LYS A 121 14.81 7.73 -1.58
C LYS A 121 14.64 9.24 -1.61
N LEU A 122 13.42 9.75 -1.44
CA LEU A 122 13.13 11.18 -1.46
C LEU A 122 13.70 11.91 -0.24
N ILE A 123 13.77 11.24 0.93
CA ILE A 123 14.51 11.75 2.11
C ILE A 123 16.00 11.83 1.79
N ALA A 124 16.60 10.76 1.25
CA ALA A 124 18.03 10.73 0.90
C ALA A 124 18.42 11.81 -0.12
N GLU A 125 17.50 12.16 -1.02
CA GLU A 125 17.68 13.21 -2.03
C GLU A 125 17.32 14.63 -1.54
N ASP A 126 16.95 14.78 -0.26
CA ASP A 126 16.54 16.06 0.35
C ASP A 126 15.38 16.74 -0.42
N ARG A 127 14.42 15.95 -0.92
CA ARG A 127 13.28 16.43 -1.74
C ARG A 127 12.01 16.71 -0.96
N LEU A 128 11.95 16.31 0.31
CA LEU A 128 10.74 16.38 1.13
C LEU A 128 10.73 17.56 2.10
N VAL A 129 9.54 18.10 2.36
CA VAL A 129 9.28 19.05 3.44
C VAL A 129 8.86 18.25 4.68
N PRO A 130 9.45 18.49 5.86
CA PRO A 130 9.01 17.83 7.08
C PRO A 130 7.61 18.34 7.48
N TYR A 131 6.81 17.46 8.08
CA TYR A 131 5.56 17.86 8.72
C TYR A 131 5.82 18.85 9.86
N SER A 132 4.91 19.80 10.04
CA SER A 132 5.04 20.84 11.07
C SER A 132 4.89 20.28 12.48
N ASP A 133 5.47 20.97 13.47
CA ASP A 133 5.22 20.66 14.89
C ASP A 133 3.71 20.74 15.22
N SER A 134 2.98 21.60 14.51
CA SER A 134 1.53 21.74 14.67
C SER A 134 0.80 20.49 14.22
N PHE A 135 1.22 19.82 13.14
CA PHE A 135 0.63 18.57 12.67
C PHE A 135 0.69 17.44 13.71
N TYR A 136 1.75 17.41 14.53
CA TYR A 136 1.92 16.42 15.59
C TYR A 136 1.34 16.85 16.95
N ASN A 137 0.66 17.99 17.02
CA ASN A 137 0.05 18.46 18.26
C ASN A 137 -1.23 17.67 18.56
N LYS A 138 -1.14 16.69 19.46
CA LYS A 138 -2.30 15.89 19.94
C LYS A 138 -3.40 16.70 20.65
N GLY A 139 -3.12 17.96 20.99
CA GLY A 139 -4.12 18.86 21.59
C GLY A 139 -5.06 19.54 20.60
N ASP A 140 -4.80 19.45 19.29
CA ASP A 140 -5.70 19.93 18.26
C ASP A 140 -6.65 18.81 17.83
N GLU A 141 -7.95 19.03 17.93
CA GLU A 141 -8.99 18.07 17.58
C GLU A 141 -9.04 17.80 16.06
N ASN A 142 -8.51 18.70 15.23
CA ASN A 142 -8.44 18.51 13.78
C ASN A 142 -7.17 17.77 13.33
N ASN A 143 -6.24 17.46 14.25
CA ASN A 143 -5.07 16.66 13.94
C ASN A 143 -5.37 15.16 14.00
N PHE A 144 -6.27 14.71 13.13
CA PHE A 144 -6.76 13.33 13.13
C PHE A 144 -5.63 12.30 12.95
N TYR A 145 -4.60 12.57 12.13
CA TYR A 145 -3.52 11.61 11.91
C TYR A 145 -2.80 11.25 13.22
N VAL A 146 -2.21 12.23 13.91
CA VAL A 146 -1.44 11.95 15.14
C VAL A 146 -2.31 11.47 16.31
N ASN A 147 -3.62 11.75 16.25
CA ASN A 147 -4.58 11.30 17.25
C ASN A 147 -5.12 9.89 16.98
N ASN A 148 -5.10 9.41 15.73
CA ASN A 148 -5.72 8.14 15.35
C ASN A 148 -4.76 7.12 14.73
N VAL A 149 -3.53 7.50 14.37
CA VAL A 149 -2.53 6.57 13.80
C VAL A 149 -2.25 5.43 14.78
N SER A 150 -2.16 4.22 14.25
CA SER A 150 -1.75 3.05 15.02
C SER A 150 -0.40 3.28 15.72
N PRO A 151 -0.28 2.98 17.03
CA PRO A 151 1.00 3.04 17.73
C PRO A 151 2.10 2.23 17.04
N TYR A 152 1.78 1.03 16.56
CA TYR A 152 2.72 0.18 15.83
C TYR A 152 3.26 0.86 14.56
N ILE A 153 2.39 1.46 13.76
CA ILE A 153 2.78 2.13 12.52
C ILE A 153 3.56 3.41 12.83
N TYR A 154 3.10 4.18 13.82
CA TYR A 154 3.78 5.40 14.25
C TYR A 154 5.20 5.11 14.74
N GLU A 155 5.39 4.10 15.58
CA GLU A 155 6.70 3.66 16.07
C GLU A 155 7.57 3.15 14.93
N THR A 156 7.02 2.33 14.02
CA THR A 156 7.75 1.83 12.86
C THR A 156 8.30 2.97 12.00
N LEU A 157 7.49 4.00 11.70
CA LEU A 157 7.96 5.17 10.96
C LEU A 157 8.94 6.03 11.77
N ALA A 158 8.78 6.09 13.10
CA ALA A 158 9.63 6.88 13.97
C ALA A 158 11.06 6.29 14.09
N GLU A 159 11.17 4.97 14.23
CA GLU A 159 12.43 4.26 14.48
C GLU A 159 13.28 4.05 13.23
N ASN A 160 12.66 4.04 12.04
CA ASN A 160 13.39 3.90 10.79
C ASN A 160 13.90 5.27 10.30
N GLU A 161 15.20 5.31 9.96
CA GLU A 161 15.90 6.55 9.59
C GLU A 161 16.61 6.44 8.24
N ILE A 162 16.74 7.57 7.55
CA ILE A 162 17.67 7.76 6.42
C ILE A 162 18.55 8.95 6.73
N ASN A 163 19.88 8.77 6.69
CA ASN A 163 20.86 9.82 7.00
C ASN A 163 20.66 10.48 8.40
N GLY A 164 20.16 9.72 9.38
CA GLY A 164 19.89 10.22 10.74
C GLY A 164 18.58 11.01 10.86
N GLU A 165 17.72 10.95 9.84
CA GLU A 165 16.40 11.58 9.82
C GLU A 165 15.32 10.50 9.80
N SER A 166 14.43 10.52 10.79
CA SER A 166 13.30 9.60 10.92
C SER A 166 12.32 9.73 9.75
N TRP A 167 11.77 8.62 9.25
CA TRP A 167 10.75 8.63 8.20
C TRP A 167 9.49 9.35 8.67
N GLY A 168 9.12 9.11 9.93
CA GLY A 168 7.95 9.71 10.58
C GLY A 168 8.01 11.24 10.69
N LYS A 169 9.15 11.89 10.40
CA LYS A 169 9.27 13.35 10.26
C LYS A 169 8.78 13.87 8.90
N TYR A 170 8.84 13.04 7.86
CA TYR A 170 8.57 13.40 6.47
C TYR A 170 7.37 12.67 5.87
N ALA A 171 6.94 11.56 6.49
CA ALA A 171 5.86 10.71 6.02
C ALA A 171 4.80 10.49 7.09
N ALA A 172 3.54 10.54 6.65
CA ALA A 172 2.38 10.10 7.43
C ALA A 172 1.80 8.85 6.77
N GLY A 173 1.76 7.72 7.50
CA GLY A 173 1.28 6.44 6.96
C GLY A 173 -0.16 6.53 6.48
N TYR A 174 -0.45 5.94 5.32
CA TYR A 174 -1.79 5.89 4.75
C TYR A 174 -2.32 4.46 4.78
N MET A 175 -1.61 3.55 4.12
CA MET A 175 -1.93 2.14 4.00
C MET A 175 -0.70 1.30 4.32
N TRP A 176 -0.93 0.09 4.81
CA TRP A 176 0.15 -0.84 5.12
C TRP A 176 -0.31 -2.28 4.88
N GLY A 177 0.65 -3.18 4.88
CA GLY A 177 0.36 -4.60 4.89
C GLY A 177 1.61 -5.44 4.77
N ILE A 178 1.39 -6.70 4.43
CA ILE A 178 2.47 -7.67 4.26
C ILE A 178 2.40 -8.33 2.88
N THR A 179 3.41 -9.11 2.55
CA THR A 179 3.35 -10.03 1.42
C THR A 179 3.22 -11.48 1.88
N GLY A 180 2.75 -12.34 0.99
CA GLY A 180 2.62 -13.75 1.32
C GLY A 180 2.19 -14.56 0.13
N VAL A 181 1.61 -15.72 0.43
CA VAL A 181 1.17 -16.68 -0.57
C VAL A 181 -0.35 -16.82 -0.47
N LEU A 182 -1.05 -16.32 -1.48
CA LEU A 182 -2.46 -16.64 -1.70
C LEU A 182 -2.52 -18.01 -2.38
N TYR A 183 -3.36 -18.93 -1.91
CA TYR A 183 -3.43 -20.30 -2.42
C TYR A 183 -4.84 -20.88 -2.35
N ASN A 184 -5.11 -21.86 -3.20
CA ASN A 184 -6.33 -22.65 -3.14
C ASN A 184 -6.11 -23.90 -2.25
N PRO A 185 -6.79 -24.02 -1.09
CA PRO A 185 -6.62 -25.12 -0.14
C PRO A 185 -7.05 -26.50 -0.69
N GLU A 186 -7.78 -26.57 -1.80
CA GLU A 186 -8.09 -27.84 -2.48
C GLU A 186 -6.82 -28.49 -3.09
N PHE A 187 -5.85 -27.67 -3.51
CA PHE A 187 -4.66 -28.12 -4.24
C PHE A 187 -3.35 -27.96 -3.46
N VAL A 188 -3.28 -26.94 -2.61
CA VAL A 188 -2.07 -26.54 -1.86
C VAL A 188 -2.38 -26.61 -0.37
N THR A 189 -1.56 -27.33 0.40
CA THR A 189 -1.70 -27.35 1.86
C THR A 189 -1.16 -26.06 2.48
N GLY A 190 -1.69 -25.66 3.64
CA GLY A 190 -1.17 -24.50 4.37
C GLY A 190 0.33 -24.60 4.67
N GLN A 191 0.86 -25.81 4.92
CA GLN A 191 2.30 -26.02 5.12
C GLN A 191 3.11 -25.80 3.84
N GLU A 192 2.58 -26.18 2.67
CA GLU A 192 3.23 -25.91 1.39
C GLU A 192 3.22 -24.41 1.07
N ALA A 193 2.19 -23.67 1.46
CA ALA A 193 2.08 -22.22 1.24
C ALA A 193 2.82 -21.37 2.30
N ALA A 194 3.08 -21.91 3.49
CA ALA A 194 3.76 -21.21 4.59
C ALA A 194 5.30 -21.14 4.42
N THR A 195 5.80 -21.15 3.18
CA THR A 195 7.23 -20.97 2.87
C THR A 195 7.41 -20.39 1.48
N TRP A 196 8.41 -19.53 1.30
CA TRP A 196 8.80 -19.04 -0.04
C TRP A 196 9.23 -20.18 -0.97
N LYS A 197 9.61 -21.34 -0.41
CA LYS A 197 9.97 -22.56 -1.15
C LYS A 197 8.81 -23.18 -1.93
N ILE A 198 7.57 -22.68 -1.81
CA ILE A 198 6.47 -23.10 -2.68
C ILE A 198 6.80 -22.89 -4.17
N PHE A 199 7.52 -21.82 -4.50
CA PHE A 199 7.80 -21.45 -5.89
C PHE A 199 8.84 -22.37 -6.56
N GLU A 200 9.67 -23.08 -5.79
CA GLU A 200 10.56 -24.14 -6.29
C GLU A 200 9.89 -25.52 -6.32
N ASN A 201 8.72 -25.68 -5.72
CA ASN A 201 8.10 -26.98 -5.56
C ASN A 201 7.61 -27.54 -6.92
N PRO A 202 8.19 -28.65 -7.42
CA PRO A 202 7.84 -29.20 -8.73
C PRO A 202 6.42 -29.78 -8.78
N LYS A 203 5.75 -29.98 -7.64
CA LYS A 203 4.33 -30.35 -7.56
C LYS A 203 3.45 -29.32 -8.27
N PHE A 204 3.83 -28.04 -8.20
CA PHE A 204 3.04 -26.93 -8.74
C PHE A 204 3.63 -26.36 -10.03
N ASN A 205 4.29 -27.21 -10.82
CA ASN A 205 4.91 -26.81 -12.07
C ASN A 205 3.89 -26.14 -13.01
N ARG A 206 4.20 -24.91 -13.41
CA ARG A 206 3.39 -24.01 -14.22
C ARG A 206 2.00 -23.72 -13.64
N GLN A 207 1.88 -23.77 -12.31
CA GLN A 207 0.65 -23.48 -11.57
C GLN A 207 0.85 -22.45 -10.45
N VAL A 208 2.02 -21.80 -10.38
CA VAL A 208 2.30 -20.73 -9.42
C VAL A 208 2.90 -19.51 -10.11
N THR A 209 2.68 -18.31 -9.58
CA THR A 209 3.25 -17.05 -10.11
C THR A 209 4.04 -16.29 -9.06
N LEU A 210 5.05 -15.55 -9.53
CA LEU A 210 5.81 -14.56 -8.77
C LEU A 210 5.47 -13.16 -9.27
N LYS A 211 5.81 -12.13 -8.49
CA LYS A 211 5.59 -10.74 -8.87
C LYS A 211 6.54 -10.28 -9.98
N ASP A 212 6.04 -9.59 -11.00
CA ASP A 212 6.84 -8.82 -11.97
C ASP A 212 7.33 -7.50 -11.34
N ASN A 213 7.97 -7.63 -10.18
CA ASN A 213 8.57 -6.56 -9.41
C ASN A 213 9.93 -7.06 -8.90
N VAL A 214 10.98 -6.28 -9.18
CA VAL A 214 12.35 -6.67 -8.82
C VAL A 214 12.54 -6.83 -7.32
N ARG A 215 11.94 -5.96 -6.51
CA ARG A 215 12.10 -5.96 -5.05
C ARG A 215 11.35 -7.15 -4.44
N ASP A 216 10.10 -7.36 -4.82
CA ASP A 216 9.28 -8.47 -4.29
C ASP A 216 9.85 -9.85 -4.65
N SER A 217 10.24 -10.03 -5.92
CA SER A 217 10.85 -11.29 -6.36
C SER A 217 12.22 -11.53 -5.73
N TYR A 218 13.02 -10.47 -5.55
CA TYR A 218 14.29 -10.58 -4.84
C TYR A 218 14.09 -10.94 -3.37
N PHE A 219 13.10 -10.36 -2.69
CA PHE A 219 12.75 -10.69 -1.31
C PHE A 219 12.38 -12.16 -1.15
N ALA A 220 11.52 -12.70 -2.04
CA ALA A 220 11.21 -14.13 -2.04
C ALA A 220 12.44 -15.00 -2.30
N ALA A 221 13.34 -14.58 -3.21
CA ALA A 221 14.57 -15.29 -3.49
C ALA A 221 15.51 -15.35 -2.27
N LEU A 222 15.67 -14.23 -1.54
CA LEU A 222 16.41 -14.21 -0.27
C LEU A 222 15.76 -15.13 0.76
N GLY A 223 14.43 -15.08 0.90
CA GLY A 223 13.68 -15.96 1.78
C GLY A 223 13.91 -17.45 1.49
N ILE A 224 14.03 -17.84 0.21
CA ILE A 224 14.37 -19.22 -0.18
C ILE A 224 15.83 -19.55 0.14
N LEU A 225 16.78 -18.70 -0.28
CA LEU A 225 18.22 -18.92 -0.12
C LEU A 225 18.64 -18.99 1.35
N LYS A 226 18.02 -18.17 2.19
CA LYS A 226 18.33 -18.01 3.62
C LYS A 226 17.35 -18.75 4.52
N ALA A 227 16.47 -19.59 3.97
CA ALA A 227 15.41 -20.24 4.73
C ALA A 227 15.90 -21.02 5.96
N ASP A 228 17.03 -21.73 5.82
CA ASP A 228 17.58 -22.53 6.91
C ASP A 228 18.16 -21.64 8.04
N GLU A 229 18.70 -20.47 7.70
CA GLU A 229 19.18 -19.46 8.66
C GLU A 229 18.01 -18.74 9.34
N LEU A 230 17.06 -18.25 8.54
CA LEU A 230 15.89 -17.49 9.00
C LEU A 230 14.94 -18.31 9.89
N THR A 231 14.98 -19.64 9.79
CA THR A 231 14.15 -20.56 10.61
C THR A 231 14.93 -21.26 11.72
N ASP A 232 16.21 -20.95 11.89
CA ASP A 232 17.02 -21.50 12.97
C ASP A 232 16.64 -20.89 14.33
N GLU A 233 16.49 -21.73 15.36
CA GLU A 233 16.10 -21.28 16.70
C GLU A 233 17.11 -20.28 17.30
N SER A 234 18.41 -20.41 16.98
CA SER A 234 19.44 -19.49 17.48
C SER A 234 19.40 -18.14 16.79
N PHE A 235 18.96 -18.09 15.53
CA PHE A 235 18.70 -16.83 14.82
C PHE A 235 17.47 -16.12 15.41
N ILE A 236 16.35 -16.84 15.52
CA ILE A 236 15.08 -16.29 16.03
C ILE A 236 15.18 -15.81 17.48
N SER A 237 15.98 -16.47 18.31
CA SER A 237 16.14 -16.11 19.73
C SER A 237 17.26 -15.09 20.00
N ALA A 238 17.91 -14.55 18.96
CA ALA A 238 18.97 -13.56 19.10
C ALA A 238 18.44 -12.25 19.70
N ALA A 239 19.25 -11.59 20.54
CA ALA A 239 18.85 -10.34 21.19
C ALA A 239 18.70 -9.16 20.21
N ASP A 240 19.41 -9.24 19.08
CA ASP A 240 19.43 -8.32 17.95
C ASP A 240 18.70 -8.91 16.73
N TYR A 241 17.75 -9.84 16.95
CA TYR A 241 17.02 -10.55 15.90
C TYR A 241 16.50 -9.64 14.78
N HIS A 242 15.81 -8.54 15.10
CA HIS A 242 15.24 -7.65 14.08
C HIS A 242 16.31 -6.93 13.24
N GLU A 243 17.46 -6.61 13.82
CA GLU A 243 18.60 -6.03 13.08
C GLU A 243 19.20 -7.07 12.14
N GLN A 244 19.44 -8.30 12.63
CA GLN A 244 19.95 -9.40 11.82
C GLN A 244 18.97 -9.78 10.69
N LEU A 245 17.67 -9.85 10.98
CA LEU A 245 16.62 -10.12 10.02
C LEU A 245 16.62 -9.06 8.91
N ALA A 246 16.66 -7.78 9.29
CA ALA A 246 16.72 -6.69 8.34
C ALA A 246 18.00 -6.75 7.48
N ASP A 247 19.15 -7.11 8.05
CA ASP A 247 20.40 -7.24 7.30
C ASP A 247 20.38 -8.42 6.33
N VAL A 248 19.85 -9.59 6.74
CA VAL A 248 19.73 -10.77 5.88
C VAL A 248 18.75 -10.50 4.73
N MET A 249 17.58 -9.91 5.02
CA MET A 249 16.54 -9.64 4.00
C MET A 249 16.84 -8.42 3.13
N ASN A 250 17.92 -7.68 3.42
CA ASN A 250 18.41 -6.58 2.60
C ASN A 250 19.86 -6.80 2.10
N ASP A 251 20.36 -8.04 2.13
CA ASP A 251 21.69 -8.36 1.60
C ASP A 251 21.70 -8.20 0.08
N VAL A 252 22.48 -7.22 -0.38
CA VAL A 252 22.69 -6.87 -1.79
C VAL A 252 24.15 -7.01 -2.18
N SER A 253 24.90 -7.86 -1.47
CA SER A 253 26.28 -8.19 -1.83
C SER A 253 26.33 -8.84 -3.22
N PRO A 254 27.43 -8.67 -3.97
CA PRO A 254 27.54 -9.22 -5.33
C PRO A 254 27.31 -10.74 -5.40
N ASP A 255 27.75 -11.49 -4.39
CA ASP A 255 27.57 -12.94 -4.32
C ASP A 255 26.09 -13.29 -4.10
N THR A 256 25.41 -12.63 -3.15
CA THR A 256 23.97 -12.83 -2.89
C THR A 256 23.12 -12.46 -4.10
N ILE A 257 23.42 -11.36 -4.80
CA ILE A 257 22.73 -10.98 -6.05
C ILE A 257 22.91 -12.06 -7.13
N ALA A 258 24.11 -12.63 -7.26
CA ALA A 258 24.37 -13.69 -8.24
C ALA A 258 23.63 -15.00 -7.91
N GLU A 259 23.58 -15.37 -6.62
CA GLU A 259 22.81 -16.53 -6.15
C GLU A 259 21.31 -16.33 -6.38
N ALA A 260 20.78 -15.15 -6.05
CA ALA A 260 19.38 -14.80 -6.29
C ALA A 260 19.03 -14.83 -7.78
N GLN A 261 19.90 -14.32 -8.66
CA GLN A 261 19.71 -14.43 -10.11
C GLN A 261 19.61 -15.89 -10.56
N SER A 262 20.54 -16.73 -10.11
CA SER A 262 20.57 -18.15 -10.47
C SER A 262 19.31 -18.88 -10.00
N LEU A 263 18.86 -18.57 -8.78
CA LEU A 263 17.62 -19.13 -8.24
C LEU A 263 16.42 -18.66 -9.05
N LEU A 264 16.24 -17.35 -9.25
CA LEU A 264 15.12 -16.79 -10.00
C LEU A 264 15.05 -17.35 -11.42
N ASN A 265 16.18 -17.49 -12.11
CA ASN A 265 16.26 -18.16 -13.41
C ASN A 265 15.76 -19.61 -13.36
N ALA A 266 16.13 -20.37 -12.33
CA ALA A 266 15.62 -21.73 -12.14
C ALA A 266 14.11 -21.74 -11.81
N LEU A 267 13.63 -20.77 -11.03
CA LEU A 267 12.19 -20.63 -10.74
C LEU A 267 11.39 -20.36 -12.02
N MET A 268 11.92 -19.65 -13.02
CA MET A 268 11.25 -19.41 -14.31
C MET A 268 10.88 -20.69 -15.09
N ASP A 269 11.55 -21.82 -14.81
CA ASP A 269 11.17 -23.12 -15.35
C ASP A 269 9.95 -23.73 -14.65
N ASN A 270 9.71 -23.34 -13.39
CA ASN A 270 8.62 -23.83 -12.55
C ASN A 270 7.41 -22.89 -12.51
N VAL A 271 7.61 -21.57 -12.39
CA VAL A 271 6.51 -20.61 -12.32
C VAL A 271 5.80 -20.47 -13.66
N TYR A 272 4.50 -20.22 -13.63
CA TYR A 272 3.68 -20.00 -14.82
C TYR A 272 4.11 -18.72 -15.55
N SER A 273 4.18 -17.61 -14.82
CA SER A 273 4.63 -16.31 -15.31
C SER A 273 5.04 -15.41 -14.14
N LEU A 274 5.70 -14.29 -14.48
CA LEU A 274 5.73 -13.11 -13.63
C LEU A 274 4.44 -12.32 -13.87
N GLU A 275 3.84 -11.77 -12.80
CA GLU A 275 2.58 -11.02 -12.88
C GLU A 275 2.61 -9.79 -11.98
N THR A 276 1.94 -8.70 -12.37
CA THR A 276 1.80 -7.51 -11.52
C THR A 276 0.44 -7.51 -10.83
N ASP A 277 -0.63 -7.62 -11.61
CA ASP A 277 -2.01 -7.51 -11.15
C ASP A 277 -2.89 -8.72 -11.57
N SER A 278 -2.54 -9.40 -12.66
CA SER A 278 -3.34 -10.50 -13.22
C SER A 278 -3.42 -11.74 -12.31
N GLY A 279 -2.54 -11.86 -11.31
CA GLY A 279 -2.54 -12.95 -10.34
C GLY A 279 -3.87 -13.10 -9.61
N LYS A 280 -4.58 -11.99 -9.31
CA LYS A 280 -5.93 -12.01 -8.73
C LYS A 280 -6.88 -12.82 -9.60
N ALA A 281 -7.07 -12.42 -10.85
CA ALA A 281 -7.95 -13.10 -11.79
C ALA A 281 -7.48 -14.53 -12.15
N ASP A 282 -6.17 -14.76 -12.21
CA ASP A 282 -5.61 -16.09 -12.50
C ASP A 282 -5.88 -17.09 -11.35
N MET A 283 -5.87 -16.63 -10.09
CA MET A 283 -6.32 -17.43 -8.94
C MET A 283 -7.82 -17.72 -9.00
N ILE A 284 -8.64 -16.70 -9.31
CA ILE A 284 -10.11 -16.87 -9.38
C ILE A 284 -10.52 -17.89 -10.44
N THR A 285 -9.91 -17.79 -11.62
CA THR A 285 -10.21 -18.69 -12.75
C THR A 285 -9.62 -20.10 -12.59
N GLY A 286 -8.84 -20.36 -11.53
CA GLY A 286 -8.18 -21.64 -11.28
C GLY A 286 -7.05 -21.96 -12.27
N LYS A 287 -6.53 -20.95 -12.98
CA LYS A 287 -5.40 -21.08 -13.92
C LYS A 287 -4.10 -21.36 -13.17
N ILE A 288 -3.99 -20.85 -11.95
CA ILE A 288 -2.92 -21.09 -10.99
C ILE A 288 -3.53 -21.51 -9.65
N VAL A 289 -2.73 -22.15 -8.80
CA VAL A 289 -3.17 -22.69 -7.50
C VAL A 289 -2.56 -21.95 -6.31
N ALA A 290 -1.50 -21.16 -6.54
CA ALA A 290 -0.97 -20.22 -5.58
C ALA A 290 -0.19 -19.08 -6.26
N ASN A 291 -0.10 -17.92 -5.63
CA ASN A 291 0.76 -16.82 -6.09
C ASN A 291 1.36 -16.02 -4.94
N TYR A 292 2.51 -15.40 -5.20
CA TYR A 292 3.01 -14.31 -4.36
C TYR A 292 1.99 -13.17 -4.42
N GLN A 293 1.55 -12.65 -3.28
CA GLN A 293 0.55 -11.59 -3.25
C GLN A 293 0.76 -10.56 -2.13
N TRP A 294 0.41 -9.30 -2.42
CA TRP A 294 0.24 -8.26 -1.39
C TRP A 294 -1.06 -8.52 -0.61
N SER A 295 -1.06 -8.28 0.69
CA SER A 295 -2.19 -8.65 1.54
C SER A 295 -3.53 -8.05 1.11
N GLY A 296 -3.59 -6.79 0.67
CA GLY A 296 -4.82 -6.16 0.18
C GLY A 296 -5.38 -6.83 -1.08
N ASP A 297 -4.54 -7.08 -2.07
CA ASP A 297 -4.93 -7.83 -3.27
C ASP A 297 -5.36 -9.28 -2.97
N ALA A 298 -4.81 -9.88 -1.90
CA ALA A 298 -5.22 -11.20 -1.45
C ALA A 298 -6.64 -11.19 -0.87
N VAL A 299 -7.01 -10.13 -0.14
CA VAL A 299 -8.38 -9.93 0.40
C VAL A 299 -9.37 -9.85 -0.75
N TYR A 300 -9.12 -8.98 -1.72
CA TYR A 300 -9.96 -8.84 -2.91
C TYR A 300 -10.18 -10.19 -3.62
N ALA A 301 -9.11 -10.96 -3.82
CA ALA A 301 -9.21 -12.27 -4.46
C ALA A 301 -9.96 -13.30 -3.59
N MET A 302 -9.87 -13.23 -2.26
CA MET A 302 -10.66 -14.11 -1.39
C MET A 302 -12.14 -13.75 -1.43
N ASP A 303 -12.50 -12.47 -1.44
CA ASP A 303 -13.89 -12.02 -1.53
C ASP A 303 -14.52 -12.43 -2.87
N GLN A 304 -13.81 -12.23 -3.97
CA GLN A 304 -14.29 -12.64 -5.29
C GLN A 304 -14.44 -14.16 -5.43
N ALA A 305 -13.56 -14.93 -4.77
CA ALA A 305 -13.65 -16.40 -4.76
C ALA A 305 -14.89 -16.88 -3.99
N ASP A 306 -15.23 -16.22 -2.88
CA ASP A 306 -16.42 -16.54 -2.08
C ASP A 306 -17.71 -16.32 -2.89
N GLU A 307 -17.78 -15.24 -3.69
CA GLU A 307 -18.88 -14.98 -4.62
C GLU A 307 -19.04 -16.09 -5.67
N ASP A 308 -17.92 -16.64 -6.14
CA ASP A 308 -17.87 -17.77 -7.09
C ASP A 308 -18.02 -19.15 -6.41
N GLY A 309 -18.12 -19.18 -5.08
CA GLY A 309 -18.45 -20.36 -4.29
C GLY A 309 -17.29 -21.31 -4.01
N PHE A 310 -16.05 -20.83 -3.97
CA PHE A 310 -14.89 -21.61 -3.53
C PHE A 310 -13.96 -20.80 -2.62
N GLU A 311 -13.16 -21.50 -1.83
CA GLU A 311 -12.29 -20.86 -0.83
C GLU A 311 -10.88 -20.63 -1.40
N LEU A 312 -10.33 -19.46 -1.14
CA LEU A 312 -8.88 -19.19 -1.18
C LEU A 312 -8.36 -18.90 0.22
N ARG A 313 -7.07 -19.13 0.49
CA ARG A 313 -6.45 -18.84 1.79
C ARG A 313 -5.15 -18.10 1.60
N PHE A 314 -4.73 -17.38 2.62
CA PHE A 314 -3.47 -16.66 2.66
C PHE A 314 -2.53 -17.28 3.70
N ALA A 315 -1.28 -17.52 3.32
CA ALA A 315 -0.23 -18.00 4.21
C ALA A 315 0.94 -17.02 4.21
N VAL A 316 1.51 -16.82 5.40
CA VAL A 316 2.69 -15.96 5.56
C VAL A 316 3.93 -16.85 5.72
N PRO A 317 4.88 -16.82 4.76
CA PRO A 317 6.07 -17.66 4.77
C PRO A 317 6.85 -17.57 6.07
N LYS A 318 7.11 -18.72 6.72
CA LYS A 318 7.73 -18.84 8.05
C LYS A 318 9.10 -18.17 8.17
N GLU A 319 9.83 -18.04 7.05
CA GLU A 319 11.17 -17.47 7.00
C GLU A 319 11.15 -15.97 7.32
N SER A 320 10.28 -15.21 6.66
CA SER A 320 10.02 -13.78 6.88
C SER A 320 8.96 -13.32 5.87
N THR A 321 8.38 -12.15 6.10
CA THR A 321 7.54 -11.46 5.11
C THR A 321 7.94 -9.97 5.00
N ASN A 322 7.71 -9.38 3.82
CA ASN A 322 7.93 -7.95 3.65
C ASN A 322 6.79 -7.18 4.30
N LEU A 323 7.13 -6.23 5.16
CA LEU A 323 6.22 -5.20 5.64
C LEU A 323 6.37 -3.96 4.76
N TRP A 324 5.28 -3.56 4.10
CA TRP A 324 5.24 -2.43 3.20
C TRP A 324 4.30 -1.35 3.73
N PHE A 325 4.60 -0.11 3.35
CA PHE A 325 3.81 1.07 3.71
C PHE A 325 3.72 2.01 2.54
N ASP A 326 2.54 2.57 2.32
CA ASP A 326 2.38 3.80 1.54
C ASP A 326 2.11 4.95 2.50
N GLY A 327 2.77 6.09 2.27
CA GLY A 327 2.68 7.23 3.17
C GLY A 327 2.70 8.56 2.43
N TRP A 328 1.89 9.49 2.92
CA TRP A 328 1.81 10.86 2.42
C TRP A 328 3.10 11.63 2.72
N VAL A 329 3.74 12.17 1.68
CA VAL A 329 4.93 13.03 1.78
C VAL A 329 4.72 14.33 1.03
N MET A 330 5.23 15.43 1.58
CA MET A 330 5.16 16.75 0.96
C MET A 330 6.43 17.05 0.15
N LEU A 331 6.30 17.44 -1.11
CA LEU A 331 7.45 17.73 -1.97
C LEU A 331 7.88 19.20 -1.88
N LYS A 332 9.18 19.46 -1.73
CA LYS A 332 9.73 20.83 -1.75
C LYS A 332 9.39 21.58 -3.03
N SER A 333 9.43 20.90 -4.17
CA SER A 333 9.10 21.48 -5.49
C SER A 333 7.64 21.90 -5.61
N GLY A 334 6.74 21.20 -4.90
CA GLY A 334 5.33 21.53 -4.84
C GLY A 334 5.05 22.63 -3.84
N ILE A 335 5.38 22.41 -2.56
CA ILE A 335 5.13 23.36 -1.48
C ILE A 335 5.82 24.71 -1.74
N ASP A 336 7.06 24.71 -2.24
CA ASP A 336 7.82 25.91 -2.63
C ASP A 336 7.84 27.03 -1.55
N GLY A 337 7.87 26.62 -0.27
CA GLY A 337 7.85 27.55 0.87
C GLY A 337 6.53 28.28 1.10
N ASP A 338 5.45 27.89 0.42
CA ASP A 338 4.10 28.43 0.61
C ASP A 338 3.44 27.80 1.85
N ALA A 339 3.33 28.58 2.92
CA ALA A 339 2.76 28.13 4.18
C ALA A 339 1.27 27.76 4.07
N ASP A 340 0.52 28.39 3.17
CA ASP A 340 -0.89 28.08 2.97
C ASP A 340 -1.04 26.73 2.25
N ARG A 341 -0.15 26.45 1.29
CA ARG A 341 -0.10 25.16 0.59
C ARG A 341 0.38 24.02 1.49
N GLN A 342 1.37 24.27 2.33
CA GLN A 342 1.80 23.30 3.34
C GLN A 342 0.66 22.98 4.31
N HIS A 343 -0.03 24.00 4.83
CA HIS A 343 -1.19 23.78 5.69
C HIS A 343 -2.29 22.98 4.98
N ALA A 344 -2.61 23.28 3.72
CA ALA A 344 -3.59 22.52 2.96
C ALA A 344 -3.18 21.05 2.77
N ALA A 345 -1.89 20.78 2.51
CA ALA A 345 -1.37 19.42 2.40
C ALA A 345 -1.45 18.66 3.75
N GLU A 346 -1.04 19.29 4.85
CA GLU A 346 -1.15 18.71 6.20
C GLU A 346 -2.61 18.47 6.60
N ALA A 347 -3.51 19.40 6.26
CA ALA A 347 -4.94 19.27 6.50
C ALA A 347 -5.58 18.16 5.65
N PHE A 348 -5.14 17.96 4.40
CA PHE A 348 -5.58 16.84 3.57
C PHE A 348 -5.22 15.51 4.22
N VAL A 349 -3.97 15.37 4.67
CA VAL A 349 -3.49 14.16 5.38
C VAL A 349 -4.29 13.92 6.66
N ASN A 350 -4.56 14.97 7.43
CA ASN A 350 -5.45 14.86 8.60
C ASN A 350 -6.86 14.41 8.19
N TYR A 351 -7.47 15.02 7.18
CA TYR A 351 -8.83 14.67 6.77
C TYR A 351 -8.97 13.21 6.37
N VAL A 352 -8.08 12.71 5.50
CA VAL A 352 -8.11 11.28 5.10
C VAL A 352 -7.74 10.33 6.24
N SER A 353 -7.20 10.85 7.35
CA SER A 353 -6.88 10.11 8.58
C SER A 353 -7.98 10.17 9.65
N ARG A 354 -9.12 10.81 9.37
CA ARG A 354 -10.31 10.61 10.19
C ARG A 354 -10.74 9.15 10.11
N THR A 355 -11.27 8.62 11.20
CA THR A 355 -11.64 7.18 11.26
C THR A 355 -12.76 6.83 10.29
N ASP A 356 -13.71 7.73 10.05
CA ASP A 356 -14.77 7.57 9.05
C ASP A 356 -14.21 7.59 7.61
N SER A 357 -13.34 8.55 7.30
CA SER A 357 -12.63 8.60 6.01
C SER A 357 -11.76 7.36 5.78
N ALA A 358 -11.07 6.87 6.82
CA ALA A 358 -10.25 5.67 6.74
C ALA A 358 -11.11 4.41 6.51
N VAL A 359 -12.19 4.19 7.28
CA VAL A 359 -13.12 3.07 7.05
C VAL A 359 -13.71 3.11 5.65
N ARG A 360 -14.20 4.29 5.24
CA ARG A 360 -14.75 4.51 3.91
C ARG A 360 -13.77 4.11 2.82
N ASN A 361 -12.51 4.53 2.95
CA ASN A 361 -11.51 4.20 1.97
C ASN A 361 -11.14 2.71 2.00
N MET A 362 -10.93 2.12 3.18
CA MET A 362 -10.65 0.68 3.33
C MET A 362 -11.74 -0.18 2.70
N TYR A 363 -13.02 0.18 2.90
CA TYR A 363 -14.14 -0.51 2.27
C TYR A 363 -14.09 -0.44 0.74
N TYR A 364 -13.75 0.74 0.19
CA TYR A 364 -13.68 0.92 -1.26
C TYR A 364 -12.51 0.18 -1.92
N ILE A 365 -11.32 0.20 -1.30
CA ILE A 365 -10.09 -0.32 -1.94
C ILE A 365 -9.66 -1.71 -1.45
N GLY A 366 -10.17 -2.19 -0.30
CA GLY A 366 -9.81 -3.50 0.28
C GLY A 366 -8.43 -3.56 0.96
N TYR A 367 -7.74 -2.44 1.13
CA TYR A 367 -6.45 -2.33 1.80
C TYR A 367 -6.60 -1.88 3.26
N THR A 368 -5.54 -2.07 4.06
CA THR A 368 -5.53 -1.79 5.49
C THR A 368 -4.95 -0.42 5.80
N SER A 369 -5.74 0.42 6.45
CA SER A 369 -5.31 1.76 6.86
C SER A 369 -4.27 1.71 7.97
N ALA A 370 -3.38 2.70 8.01
CA ALA A 370 -2.48 3.00 9.13
C ALA A 370 -3.21 3.55 10.37
N ILE A 371 -4.50 3.88 10.24
CA ILE A 371 -5.32 4.47 11.29
C ILE A 371 -5.97 3.39 12.15
N ALA A 372 -5.80 3.50 13.47
CA ALA A 372 -6.41 2.63 14.48
C ALA A 372 -7.58 3.29 15.22
N GLY A 373 -7.70 4.61 15.17
CA GLY A 373 -8.60 5.37 16.04
C GLY A 373 -7.98 5.62 17.41
N ASN A 374 -8.81 5.94 18.41
CA ASN A 374 -8.34 6.23 19.75
C ASN A 374 -9.36 5.81 20.83
N GLU A 375 -9.08 6.11 22.10
CA GLU A 375 -9.97 5.72 23.20
C GLU A 375 -11.39 6.28 23.11
N ASN A 376 -11.57 7.42 22.43
CA ASN A 376 -12.86 8.10 22.24
C ASN A 376 -13.48 7.83 20.86
N ASP A 377 -12.76 7.14 19.96
CA ASP A 377 -13.20 6.85 18.61
C ASP A 377 -12.73 5.44 18.22
N ASP A 378 -13.62 4.46 18.41
CA ASP A 378 -13.40 3.04 18.14
C ASP A 378 -13.89 2.60 16.75
N THR A 379 -14.21 3.55 15.87
CA THR A 379 -14.81 3.31 14.54
C THR A 379 -14.06 2.27 13.70
N ILE A 380 -12.72 2.30 13.71
CA ILE A 380 -11.91 1.31 12.98
C ILE A 380 -12.11 -0.09 13.57
N TYR A 381 -12.09 -0.23 14.90
CA TYR A 381 -12.27 -1.51 15.55
C TYR A 381 -13.70 -2.05 15.38
N GLU A 382 -14.71 -1.17 15.44
CA GLU A 382 -16.10 -1.53 15.19
C GLU A 382 -16.34 -1.95 13.73
N TYR A 383 -15.66 -1.32 12.77
CA TYR A 383 -15.67 -1.76 11.38
C TYR A 383 -15.08 -3.18 11.21
N ILE A 384 -13.92 -3.45 11.81
CA ILE A 384 -13.32 -4.80 11.80
C ILE A 384 -14.26 -5.82 12.47
N LYS A 385 -14.89 -5.46 13.59
CA LYS A 385 -15.91 -6.31 14.24
C LYS A 385 -17.10 -6.59 13.31
N ALA A 386 -17.57 -5.59 12.57
CA ALA A 386 -18.65 -5.78 11.60
C ALA A 386 -18.23 -6.71 10.45
N CYS A 387 -16.99 -6.62 9.96
CA CYS A 387 -16.49 -7.46 8.87
C CYS A 387 -16.15 -8.88 9.29
N TYR A 388 -15.58 -9.07 10.49
CA TYR A 388 -14.94 -10.35 10.88
C TYR A 388 -15.34 -10.86 12.26
N GLY A 389 -16.24 -10.17 12.97
CA GLY A 389 -16.81 -10.66 14.22
C GLY A 389 -17.50 -12.00 14.00
N ALA A 390 -17.39 -12.90 14.96
CA ALA A 390 -18.09 -14.18 14.88
C ALA A 390 -19.61 -13.97 14.97
N ASP A 391 -20.33 -14.52 14.00
CA ASP A 391 -21.79 -14.64 14.08
C ASP A 391 -22.22 -15.49 15.28
N GLU A 392 -23.43 -15.28 15.78
CA GLU A 392 -23.98 -16.03 16.92
C GLU A 392 -24.05 -17.55 16.68
N ASP A 393 -24.09 -17.99 15.42
CA ASP A 393 -24.17 -19.39 15.00
C ASP A 393 -22.82 -19.97 14.51
N ALA A 394 -21.72 -19.23 14.65
CA ALA A 394 -20.39 -19.72 14.30
C ALA A 394 -20.04 -21.00 15.08
N GLU A 395 -19.74 -22.09 14.35
CA GLU A 395 -19.49 -23.41 14.95
C GLU A 395 -18.26 -23.42 15.87
N GLN A 396 -17.22 -22.69 15.48
CA GLN A 396 -15.96 -22.57 16.21
C GLN A 396 -15.47 -21.13 16.17
N THR A 397 -15.26 -20.56 17.35
CA THR A 397 -14.74 -19.20 17.51
C THR A 397 -13.38 -19.22 18.19
N VAL A 398 -12.54 -18.26 17.83
CA VAL A 398 -11.23 -18.02 18.44
C VAL A 398 -11.11 -16.56 18.87
N GLY A 399 -10.30 -16.31 19.90
CA GLY A 399 -9.88 -14.97 20.27
C GLY A 399 -8.71 -14.55 19.39
N TYR A 400 -8.84 -13.43 18.70
CA TYR A 400 -7.87 -12.87 17.78
C TYR A 400 -7.37 -11.52 18.33
N PRO A 401 -6.16 -11.49 18.94
CA PRO A 401 -5.64 -10.27 19.53
C PRO A 401 -5.19 -9.28 18.46
N LEU A 402 -5.71 -8.06 18.53
CA LEU A 402 -5.34 -6.94 17.66
C LEU A 402 -4.67 -5.79 18.43
N GLY A 403 -4.41 -6.01 19.73
CA GLY A 403 -3.94 -4.96 20.63
C GLY A 403 -2.61 -4.33 20.23
N TYR A 404 -1.72 -5.06 19.54
CA TYR A 404 -0.47 -4.51 19.01
C TYR A 404 -0.73 -3.32 18.06
N PHE A 405 -1.76 -3.43 17.21
CA PHE A 405 -2.12 -2.41 16.24
C PHE A 405 -2.90 -1.25 16.87
N PHE A 406 -3.83 -1.54 17.78
CA PHE A 406 -4.74 -0.53 18.34
C PHE A 406 -4.21 0.23 19.55
N SER A 407 -3.38 -0.43 20.37
CA SER A 407 -2.92 0.11 21.66
C SER A 407 -1.41 0.05 21.87
N GLY A 408 -0.69 -0.67 21.00
CA GLY A 408 0.71 -1.04 21.23
C GLY A 408 0.88 -2.17 22.26
N ASN A 409 -0.21 -2.71 22.81
CA ASN A 409 -0.20 -3.82 23.76
C ASN A 409 -1.10 -4.96 23.26
N ASN A 410 -0.51 -6.05 22.80
CA ASN A 410 -1.25 -7.18 22.24
C ASN A 410 -2.10 -7.96 23.26
N GLU A 411 -1.84 -7.77 24.55
CA GLU A 411 -2.63 -8.35 25.63
C GLU A 411 -3.85 -7.47 26.02
N ASP A 412 -4.07 -6.33 25.36
CA ASP A 412 -5.22 -5.46 25.64
C ASP A 412 -6.55 -6.16 25.29
N GLU A 413 -7.29 -6.55 26.35
CA GLU A 413 -8.59 -7.22 26.23
C GLU A 413 -9.64 -6.37 25.49
N LYS A 414 -9.49 -5.04 25.42
CA LYS A 414 -10.38 -4.17 24.63
C LYS A 414 -10.33 -4.52 23.14
N TYR A 415 -9.17 -4.93 22.65
CA TYR A 415 -8.91 -5.23 21.24
C TYR A 415 -8.73 -6.73 20.98
N MET A 416 -9.44 -7.55 21.76
CA MET A 416 -9.54 -8.99 21.56
C MET A 416 -10.80 -9.29 20.72
N LEU A 417 -10.64 -9.43 19.40
CA LEU A 417 -11.75 -9.78 18.52
C LEU A 417 -12.13 -11.26 18.72
N ILE A 418 -13.41 -11.56 18.86
CA ILE A 418 -13.90 -12.94 18.75
C ILE A 418 -14.33 -13.16 17.29
N THR A 419 -13.66 -14.08 16.60
CA THR A 419 -13.87 -14.35 15.17
C THR A 419 -14.06 -15.85 14.91
N ALA A 420 -14.60 -16.20 13.75
CA ALA A 420 -14.67 -17.60 13.32
C ALA A 420 -13.26 -18.18 13.11
N ALA A 421 -13.01 -19.41 13.55
CA ALA A 421 -11.69 -20.06 13.45
C ALA A 421 -11.13 -20.11 12.01
N GLY A 422 -12.01 -20.09 11.00
CA GLY A 422 -11.60 -20.04 9.60
C GLY A 422 -10.80 -18.80 9.21
N GLN A 423 -10.91 -17.71 9.98
CA GLN A 423 -10.26 -16.43 9.71
C GLN A 423 -8.73 -16.43 9.90
N GLU A 424 -8.14 -17.42 10.59
CA GLU A 424 -6.69 -17.61 10.83
C GLU A 424 -5.88 -18.02 9.57
N GLY A 425 -6.22 -17.43 8.42
CA GLY A 425 -5.60 -17.68 7.11
C GLY A 425 -6.44 -17.13 5.96
N ARG A 426 -7.26 -16.11 6.26
CA ARG A 426 -8.27 -15.50 5.40
C ARG A 426 -8.19 -13.97 5.53
N GLN A 427 -9.22 -13.24 5.12
CA GLN A 427 -9.25 -11.78 5.02
C GLN A 427 -8.74 -11.04 6.28
N LEU A 428 -9.18 -11.45 7.48
CA LEU A 428 -8.71 -10.84 8.74
C LEU A 428 -7.21 -11.03 8.93
N TYR A 429 -6.72 -12.26 8.75
CA TYR A 429 -5.31 -12.59 8.92
C TYR A 429 -4.40 -11.93 7.87
N SER A 430 -4.91 -11.70 6.66
CA SER A 430 -4.18 -10.95 5.63
C SER A 430 -4.04 -9.47 5.98
N GLN A 431 -5.11 -8.84 6.47
CA GLN A 431 -5.13 -7.39 6.77
C GLN A 431 -4.48 -7.05 8.11
N TYR A 432 -4.74 -7.87 9.12
CA TYR A 432 -4.22 -7.70 10.48
C TYR A 432 -3.55 -9.00 10.92
N PRO A 433 -2.34 -9.31 10.44
CA PRO A 433 -1.62 -10.51 10.83
C PRO A 433 -1.38 -10.57 12.34
N SER A 434 -1.18 -11.78 12.88
CA SER A 434 -0.87 -11.93 14.30
C SER A 434 0.44 -11.22 14.66
N GLN A 435 0.60 -10.82 15.92
CA GLN A 435 1.86 -10.22 16.38
C GLN A 435 3.08 -11.12 16.08
N GLU A 436 2.94 -12.45 16.19
CA GLU A 436 4.01 -13.39 15.81
C GLU A 436 4.43 -13.25 14.34
N VAL A 437 3.48 -12.97 13.44
CA VAL A 437 3.81 -12.64 12.04
C VAL A 437 4.50 -11.30 11.95
N MET A 438 4.01 -10.29 12.67
CA MET A 438 4.58 -8.95 12.65
C MET A 438 6.02 -8.93 13.18
N ASP A 439 6.34 -9.73 14.19
CA ASP A 439 7.67 -9.82 14.78
C ASP A 439 8.72 -10.35 13.79
N ARG A 440 8.32 -11.11 12.78
CA ARG A 440 9.18 -11.68 11.73
C ARG A 440 9.08 -10.95 10.38
N THR A 441 8.54 -9.74 10.40
CA THR A 441 8.54 -8.86 9.23
C THR A 441 9.90 -8.21 9.01
N ALA A 442 10.24 -7.95 7.76
CA ALA A 442 11.36 -7.11 7.38
C ALA A 442 10.88 -6.03 6.41
N ILE A 443 11.41 -4.81 6.54
CA ILE A 443 11.15 -3.74 5.57
C ILE A 443 12.28 -3.73 4.55
N MET A 444 11.93 -3.75 3.26
CA MET A 444 12.91 -3.58 2.20
C MET A 444 13.49 -2.16 2.18
N ARG A 445 14.79 -2.03 2.46
CA ARG A 445 15.51 -0.76 2.52
C ARG A 445 15.72 -0.16 1.13
N TYR A 446 15.88 1.16 1.07
CA TYR A 446 16.42 1.82 -0.11
C TYR A 446 17.89 1.42 -0.29
N PHE A 447 18.22 0.89 -1.46
CA PHE A 447 19.60 0.57 -1.82
C PHE A 447 20.28 1.79 -2.44
N ASP A 448 21.60 1.88 -2.34
CA ASP A 448 22.34 2.94 -3.02
C ASP A 448 22.30 2.79 -4.56
N ALA A 449 22.87 3.76 -5.27
CA ALA A 449 22.84 3.78 -6.73
C ALA A 449 23.53 2.56 -7.38
N ASP A 450 24.60 2.05 -6.77
CA ASP A 450 25.37 0.94 -7.33
C ASP A 450 24.65 -0.39 -7.09
N ALA A 451 24.11 -0.60 -5.88
CA ALA A 451 23.30 -1.75 -5.55
C ALA A 451 22.00 -1.79 -6.36
N ASN A 452 21.28 -0.66 -6.49
CA ASN A 452 20.09 -0.57 -7.36
C ASN A 452 20.41 -0.93 -8.81
N LYS A 453 21.55 -0.47 -9.34
CA LYS A 453 21.98 -0.81 -10.69
C LYS A 453 22.26 -2.31 -10.84
N ALA A 454 22.92 -2.92 -9.87
CA ALA A 454 23.21 -4.35 -9.88
C ALA A 454 21.94 -5.20 -9.83
N ILE A 455 21.00 -4.85 -8.94
CA ILE A 455 19.71 -5.53 -8.79
C ILE A 455 18.84 -5.37 -10.03
N ASN A 456 18.76 -4.16 -10.59
CA ASN A 456 18.05 -3.93 -11.85
C ASN A 456 18.66 -4.71 -13.02
N GLN A 457 19.99 -4.80 -13.10
CA GLN A 457 20.65 -5.61 -14.11
C GLN A 457 20.35 -7.10 -13.93
N MET A 458 20.36 -7.59 -12.68
CA MET A 458 19.96 -8.95 -12.35
C MET A 458 18.53 -9.23 -12.83
N TRP A 459 17.60 -8.32 -12.54
CA TRP A 459 16.20 -8.46 -12.94
C TRP A 459 16.01 -8.48 -14.45
N ILE A 460 16.75 -7.64 -15.18
CA ILE A 460 16.77 -7.68 -16.65
C ILE A 460 17.20 -9.06 -17.14
N ASN A 461 18.20 -9.67 -16.52
CA ASN A 461 18.68 -11.01 -16.91
C ASN A 461 17.66 -12.12 -16.60
N VAL A 462 16.85 -11.97 -15.54
CA VAL A 462 15.76 -12.91 -15.20
C VAL A 462 14.59 -12.78 -16.18
N ARG A 463 14.21 -11.55 -16.51
CA ARG A 463 13.06 -11.27 -17.41
C ARG A 463 13.36 -11.52 -18.88
N CYS A 464 14.54 -11.12 -19.33
CA CYS A 464 14.97 -11.28 -20.71
C CYS A 464 15.83 -12.54 -20.79
N PHE A 465 15.44 -13.48 -21.64
CA PHE A 465 16.28 -14.64 -21.97
C PHE A 465 17.71 -14.19 -22.26
N ASP A 466 18.70 -14.63 -21.46
CA ASP A 466 20.07 -14.20 -21.65
C ASP A 466 20.56 -14.68 -23.03
N ILE A 467 20.81 -13.72 -23.92
CA ILE A 467 21.29 -14.01 -25.28
C ILE A 467 22.67 -14.69 -25.25
N ASN A 468 23.40 -14.59 -24.14
CA ASN A 468 24.67 -15.27 -23.91
C ASN A 468 24.48 -16.76 -23.57
N ASP A 469 23.31 -17.16 -23.07
CA ASP A 469 22.96 -18.56 -22.79
C ASP A 469 22.51 -19.32 -24.03
N VAL A 470 22.24 -18.60 -25.14
CA VAL A 470 21.96 -19.22 -26.44
C VAL A 470 23.26 -19.86 -26.95
N PRO A 471 23.32 -21.21 -27.12
CA PRO A 471 24.53 -21.87 -27.57
C PRO A 471 25.00 -21.30 -28.91
N VAL A 472 26.31 -21.13 -29.10
CA VAL A 472 26.89 -20.61 -30.36
C VAL A 472 26.37 -21.36 -31.59
N GLY A 473 26.06 -22.66 -31.45
CA GLY A 473 25.44 -23.46 -32.52
C GLY A 473 24.06 -22.96 -32.98
N VAL A 474 23.24 -22.41 -32.08
CA VAL A 474 21.93 -21.81 -32.40
C VAL A 474 22.12 -20.50 -33.16
N TRP A 475 23.06 -19.65 -32.75
CA TRP A 475 23.43 -18.43 -33.49
C TRP A 475 23.94 -18.75 -34.91
N VAL A 476 24.79 -19.77 -35.04
CA VAL A 476 25.28 -20.26 -36.34
C VAL A 476 24.12 -20.79 -37.21
N ALA A 477 23.16 -21.50 -36.61
CA ALA A 477 21.99 -22.01 -37.33
C ALA A 477 21.06 -20.88 -37.81
N ILE A 478 20.78 -19.88 -36.96
CA ILE A 478 19.99 -18.69 -37.33
C ILE A 478 20.67 -17.93 -38.48
N LEU A 479 21.99 -17.73 -38.40
CA LEU A 479 22.77 -17.06 -39.43
C LEU A 479 22.78 -17.84 -40.75
N ALA A 480 22.86 -19.18 -40.69
CA ALA A 480 22.75 -20.05 -41.86
C ALA A 480 21.37 -19.97 -42.53
N VAL A 481 20.29 -19.95 -41.75
CA VAL A 481 18.92 -19.79 -42.25
C VAL A 481 18.74 -18.42 -42.91
N LEU A 482 19.22 -17.34 -42.29
CA LEU A 482 19.20 -16.00 -42.87
C LEU A 482 19.95 -15.92 -44.20
N LEU A 483 21.13 -16.54 -44.29
CA LEU A 483 21.92 -16.61 -45.53
C LEU A 483 21.21 -17.41 -46.62
N VAL A 484 20.53 -18.50 -46.28
CA VAL A 484 19.71 -19.27 -47.24
C VAL A 484 18.53 -18.44 -47.74
N VAL A 485 17.82 -17.73 -46.85
CA VAL A 485 16.69 -16.86 -47.23
C VAL A 485 17.16 -15.71 -48.13
N LEU A 486 18.26 -15.05 -47.79
CA LEU A 486 18.88 -14.01 -48.63
C LEU A 486 19.38 -14.57 -49.96
N GLY A 487 19.96 -15.76 -49.96
CA GLY A 487 20.39 -16.49 -51.16
C GLY A 487 19.22 -16.87 -52.09
N VAL A 488 18.09 -17.30 -51.53
CA VAL A 488 16.89 -17.63 -52.30
C VAL A 488 16.22 -16.37 -52.86
N ASN A 489 16.18 -15.28 -52.09
CA ASN A 489 15.62 -14.01 -52.56
C ASN A 489 16.48 -13.35 -53.64
N THR A 490 17.81 -13.40 -53.52
CA THR A 490 18.72 -12.93 -54.58
C THR A 490 18.61 -13.79 -55.83
N ARG A 491 18.49 -15.12 -55.69
CA ARG A 491 18.29 -16.02 -56.84
C ARG A 491 16.94 -15.80 -57.54
N LYS A 492 15.85 -15.54 -56.79
CA LYS A 492 14.55 -15.15 -57.38
C LYS A 492 14.62 -13.82 -58.14
N ARG A 493 15.37 -12.84 -57.62
CA ARG A 493 15.60 -11.54 -58.30
C ARG A 493 16.44 -11.68 -59.58
N TRP A 494 17.37 -12.63 -59.65
CA TRP A 494 18.17 -12.88 -60.85
C TRP A 494 17.45 -13.70 -61.93
N ILE A 495 16.44 -14.49 -61.55
CA ILE A 495 15.62 -15.27 -62.50
C ILE A 495 14.47 -14.43 -63.11
N SER A 496 14.20 -13.23 -62.56
CA SER A 496 13.17 -12.30 -63.06
C SER A 496 13.71 -11.16 -63.94
N PHE A 497 14.90 -11.31 -64.52
CA PHE A 497 15.49 -10.37 -65.49
C PHE A 497 15.75 -11.04 -66.83
#